data_AF-V7EGH1-F1
#
_entry.id   AF-V7EGH1-F1
#
_cell.length_a   1.000
_cell.length_b   1.000
_cell.length_c   1.000
_cell.angle_alpha   90.00
_cell.angle_beta   90.00
_cell.angle_gamma   90.00
#
_symmetry.space_group_name_H-M   'P 1'
#
loop_
_entity.id
_entity.type
_entity.pdbx_description
1 polymer ?
#
loop_
_entity_poly.entity_id
_entity_poly.type
_entity_poly.pdbx_seq_one_letter_code
_entity_poly.pdbx_strand_id
1 'polypeptide(L)'
;MQHFSTSNLATAIADNMVAQRFGTDRGIHTFAAYLDFIDLRATAHLNPASARRVIAAAGAQRRKARLSLEDGTTAMLALPMNDAHTGKTVWAEIDLATWLNLIEMGADGAWFYTHKHPEQRAGQVRTNAPLRTQTTNKNVTVARLIVNAKAGQQARTVDRNPLNLRAGNVFLSGNPETAEGRVGRAKTDSAAFLRGQTALRQTLAGRGLGFANDEAQ
;
A
#
# COMPACT_ATOMS: atom_id res chain seq x y z
N MET A 1 -24.07 -17.91 -24.14
CA MET A 1 -23.70 -17.16 -22.93
C MET A 1 -22.27 -17.51 -22.58
N GLN A 2 -21.33 -16.56 -22.70
CA GLN A 2 -19.94 -16.78 -22.29
C GLN A 2 -19.89 -16.85 -20.75
N HIS A 3 -19.34 -17.93 -20.20
CA HIS A 3 -19.01 -18.02 -18.79
C HIS A 3 -17.89 -17.02 -18.49
N PHE A 4 -18.25 -15.80 -18.07
CA PHE A 4 -17.29 -14.88 -17.49
C PHE A 4 -16.88 -15.46 -16.13
N SER A 5 -15.65 -15.98 -16.04
CA SER A 5 -15.03 -16.28 -14.75
C SER A 5 -15.04 -15.01 -13.90
N THR A 6 -15.38 -15.13 -12.62
CA THR A 6 -15.37 -14.02 -11.66
C THR A 6 -14.03 -13.27 -11.65
N SER A 7 -12.93 -13.97 -11.94
CA SER A 7 -11.60 -13.38 -12.11
C SER A 7 -11.51 -12.42 -13.30
N ASN A 8 -12.17 -12.71 -14.42
CA ASN A 8 -12.13 -11.85 -15.61
C ASN A 8 -12.92 -10.56 -15.37
N LEU A 9 -14.06 -10.66 -14.66
CA LEU A 9 -14.85 -9.50 -14.27
C LEU A 9 -14.10 -8.63 -13.25
N ALA A 10 -13.42 -9.24 -12.27
CA ALA A 10 -12.59 -8.52 -11.31
C ALA A 10 -11.46 -7.72 -12.01
N THR A 11 -10.80 -8.33 -12.99
CA THR A 11 -9.78 -7.65 -13.81
C THR A 11 -10.38 -6.50 -14.61
N ALA A 12 -11.54 -6.70 -15.26
CA ALA A 12 -12.19 -5.64 -16.03
C ALA A 12 -12.61 -4.44 -15.15
N ILE A 13 -13.10 -4.70 -13.92
CA ILE A 13 -13.39 -3.65 -12.95
C ILE A 13 -12.12 -2.93 -12.51
N ALA A 14 -11.03 -3.68 -12.25
CA ALA A 14 -9.73 -3.09 -11.91
C ALA A 14 -9.18 -2.20 -13.03
N ASP A 15 -9.26 -2.64 -14.28
CA ASP A 15 -8.85 -1.87 -15.46
C ASP A 15 -9.68 -0.59 -15.58
N ASN A 16 -11.00 -0.68 -15.42
CA ASN A 16 -11.90 0.48 -15.44
C ASN A 16 -11.54 1.49 -14.33
N MET A 17 -11.34 1.01 -13.10
CA MET A 17 -10.93 1.87 -11.97
C MET A 17 -9.60 2.58 -12.25
N VAL A 18 -8.63 1.89 -12.87
CA VAL A 18 -7.35 2.48 -13.26
C VAL A 18 -7.52 3.50 -14.38
N ALA A 19 -8.26 3.15 -15.44
CA ALA A 19 -8.52 4.06 -16.56
C ALA A 19 -9.23 5.34 -16.11
N GLN A 20 -10.22 5.23 -15.22
CA GLN A 20 -10.92 6.40 -14.66
C GLN A 20 -10.00 7.30 -13.84
N ARG A 21 -9.08 6.72 -13.06
CA ARG A 21 -8.23 7.48 -12.14
C ARG A 21 -6.95 8.02 -12.78
N PHE A 22 -6.39 7.30 -13.76
CA PHE A 22 -5.04 7.54 -14.27
C PHE A 22 -4.97 7.57 -15.80
N GLY A 23 -6.08 7.33 -16.50
CA GLY A 23 -6.11 7.33 -17.96
C GLY A 23 -5.82 8.70 -18.55
N THR A 24 -6.49 9.75 -18.05
CA THR A 24 -6.33 11.12 -18.57
C THR A 24 -4.93 11.66 -18.29
N ASP A 25 -4.48 11.61 -17.04
CA ASP A 25 -3.24 12.30 -16.63
C ASP A 25 -1.97 11.52 -16.97
N ARG A 26 -2.07 10.19 -17.11
CA ARG A 26 -0.89 9.31 -17.24
C ARG A 26 -0.96 8.35 -18.43
N GLY A 27 -2.06 8.31 -19.17
CA GLY A 27 -2.25 7.34 -20.27
C GLY A 27 -2.30 5.89 -19.80
N ILE A 28 -2.63 5.63 -18.52
CA ILE A 28 -2.63 4.30 -17.93
C ILE A 28 -4.07 3.78 -17.90
N HIS A 29 -4.36 2.75 -18.69
CA HIS A 29 -5.73 2.23 -18.87
C HIS A 29 -5.96 0.82 -18.34
N THR A 30 -4.91 0.12 -17.89
CA THR A 30 -5.04 -1.25 -17.36
C THR A 30 -4.32 -1.38 -16.03
N PHE A 31 -4.82 -2.27 -15.17
CA PHE A 31 -4.21 -2.58 -13.90
C PHE A 31 -2.77 -3.08 -14.08
N ALA A 32 -2.51 -3.90 -15.10
CA ALA A 32 -1.16 -4.34 -15.44
C ALA A 32 -0.22 -3.18 -15.78
N ALA A 33 -0.66 -2.23 -16.63
CA ALA A 33 0.13 -1.04 -16.96
C ALA A 33 0.36 -0.15 -15.73
N TYR A 34 -0.61 -0.09 -14.81
CA TYR A 34 -0.42 0.61 -13.54
C TYR A 34 0.65 -0.06 -12.66
N LEU A 35 0.70 -1.41 -12.63
CA LEU A 35 1.78 -2.13 -11.94
C LEU A 35 3.16 -1.84 -12.53
N ASP A 36 3.26 -1.76 -13.86
CA ASP A 36 4.51 -1.35 -14.54
C ASP A 36 4.92 0.07 -14.16
N PHE A 37 3.96 1.00 -14.18
CA PHE A 37 4.18 2.39 -13.83
C PHE A 37 4.70 2.56 -12.40
N ILE A 38 4.13 1.86 -11.42
CA ILE A 38 4.57 1.98 -10.02
C ILE A 38 5.93 1.32 -9.78
N ASP A 39 6.27 0.25 -10.52
CA ASP A 39 7.60 -0.37 -10.47
C ASP A 39 8.66 0.60 -11.02
N LEU A 40 8.37 1.25 -12.15
CA LEU A 40 9.22 2.30 -12.73
C LEU A 40 9.37 3.49 -11.76
N ARG A 41 8.25 4.02 -11.25
CA ARG A 41 8.24 5.14 -10.29
C ARG A 41 9.03 4.82 -9.03
N ALA A 42 8.87 3.62 -8.48
CA ALA A 42 9.54 3.21 -7.25
C ALA A 42 11.06 3.08 -7.42
N THR A 43 11.55 2.85 -8.65
CA THR A 43 12.96 2.55 -8.93
C THR A 43 13.72 3.62 -9.70
N ALA A 44 13.04 4.66 -10.21
CA ALA A 44 13.64 5.71 -11.05
C ALA A 44 14.89 6.40 -10.46
N HIS A 45 14.98 6.50 -9.14
CA HIS A 45 16.08 7.16 -8.42
C HIS A 45 17.18 6.18 -7.95
N LEU A 46 17.04 4.89 -8.26
CA LEU A 46 17.93 3.83 -7.79
C LEU A 46 18.95 3.45 -8.86
N ASN A 47 20.15 3.06 -8.42
CA ASN A 47 21.08 2.38 -9.32
C ASN A 47 20.50 1.02 -9.78
N PRO A 48 20.94 0.46 -10.92
CA PRO A 48 20.36 -0.76 -11.49
C PRO A 48 20.33 -1.98 -10.55
N ALA A 49 21.34 -2.15 -9.70
CA ALA A 49 21.40 -3.28 -8.77
C ALA A 49 20.35 -3.16 -7.65
N SER A 50 20.13 -1.96 -7.13
CA SER A 50 19.08 -1.68 -6.15
C SER A 50 17.68 -1.72 -6.78
N ALA A 51 17.52 -1.19 -8.00
CA ALA A 51 16.26 -1.27 -8.75
C ALA A 51 15.83 -2.74 -8.95
N ARG A 52 16.74 -3.61 -9.38
CA ARG A 52 16.48 -5.06 -9.54
C ARG A 52 16.01 -5.70 -8.24
N ARG A 53 16.63 -5.37 -7.10
CA ARG A 53 16.22 -5.90 -5.79
C ARG A 53 14.82 -5.45 -5.39
N VAL A 54 14.46 -4.20 -5.65
CA VAL A 54 13.10 -3.69 -5.38
C VAL A 54 12.07 -4.38 -6.26
N ILE A 55 12.33 -4.53 -7.56
CA ILE A 55 11.44 -5.23 -8.50
C ILE A 55 11.28 -6.71 -8.10
N ALA A 56 12.38 -7.39 -7.76
CA ALA A 56 12.36 -8.79 -7.36
C ALA A 56 11.58 -9.05 -6.05
N ALA A 57 11.41 -8.03 -5.20
CA ALA A 57 10.63 -8.12 -3.98
C ALA A 57 9.22 -7.54 -4.14
N ALA A 58 9.10 -6.21 -4.23
CA ALA A 58 7.82 -5.49 -4.24
C ALA A 58 7.06 -5.70 -5.57
N GLY A 59 7.76 -5.61 -6.70
CA GLY A 59 7.16 -5.86 -8.02
C GLY A 59 6.66 -7.30 -8.14
N ALA A 60 7.49 -8.29 -7.77
CA ALA A 60 7.11 -9.70 -7.79
C ALA A 60 5.91 -10.01 -6.89
N GLN A 61 5.83 -9.37 -5.71
CA GLN A 61 4.66 -9.49 -4.83
C GLN A 61 3.39 -8.94 -5.49
N ARG A 62 3.44 -7.75 -6.06
CA ARG A 62 2.29 -7.12 -6.75
C ARG A 62 1.79 -7.95 -7.92
N ARG A 63 2.69 -8.53 -8.71
CA ARG A 63 2.34 -9.39 -9.86
C ARG A 63 1.65 -10.69 -9.44
N LYS A 64 1.89 -11.15 -8.22
CA LYS A 64 1.24 -12.34 -7.64
C LYS A 64 -0.06 -12.01 -6.91
N ALA A 65 -0.46 -10.73 -6.86
CA ALA A 65 -1.70 -10.33 -6.25
C ALA A 65 -2.89 -10.93 -7.01
N ARG A 66 -3.94 -11.26 -6.27
CA ARG A 66 -5.16 -11.85 -6.82
C ARG A 66 -6.28 -10.82 -6.76
N LEU A 67 -6.99 -10.69 -7.87
CA LEU A 67 -8.21 -9.90 -7.95
C LEU A 67 -9.42 -10.82 -7.76
N SER A 68 -10.39 -10.37 -6.99
CA SER A 68 -11.67 -11.04 -6.78
C SER A 68 -12.77 -10.01 -6.60
N LEU A 69 -14.03 -10.47 -6.59
CA LEU A 69 -15.17 -9.61 -6.32
C LEU A 69 -15.82 -10.02 -5.01
N GLU A 70 -16.03 -9.03 -4.15
CA GLU A 70 -16.94 -9.13 -3.02
C GLU A 70 -18.31 -8.60 -3.43
N ASP A 71 -19.36 -9.33 -3.06
CA ASP A 71 -20.77 -9.03 -3.37
C ASP A 71 -21.04 -8.74 -4.85
N GLY A 72 -20.20 -9.28 -5.74
CA GLY A 72 -20.29 -9.12 -7.19
C GLY A 72 -19.93 -7.72 -7.72
N THR A 73 -19.58 -6.76 -6.87
CA THR A 73 -19.39 -5.36 -7.27
C THR A 73 -18.09 -4.74 -6.76
N THR A 74 -17.62 -5.15 -5.57
CA THR A 74 -16.44 -4.56 -4.95
C THR A 74 -15.19 -5.32 -5.37
N ALA A 75 -14.29 -4.65 -6.10
CA ALA A 75 -13.00 -5.24 -6.47
C ALA A 75 -12.08 -5.35 -5.24
N MET A 76 -11.72 -6.60 -4.92
CA MET A 76 -10.85 -6.97 -3.82
C MET A 76 -9.47 -7.36 -4.35
N LEU A 77 -8.43 -6.91 -3.65
CA LEU A 77 -7.05 -7.30 -3.88
C LEU A 77 -6.55 -8.16 -2.72
N ALA A 78 -6.07 -9.36 -3.03
CA ALA A 78 -5.36 -10.23 -2.10
C ALA A 78 -3.85 -10.19 -2.41
N LEU A 79 -3.06 -9.64 -1.49
CA LEU A 79 -1.60 -9.52 -1.62
C LEU A 79 -0.88 -10.64 -0.88
N PRO A 80 -0.03 -11.43 -1.56
CA PRO A 80 0.74 -12.49 -0.91
C PRO A 80 1.93 -11.90 -0.15
N MET A 81 2.15 -12.36 1.07
CA MET A 81 3.28 -11.97 1.90
C MET A 81 3.86 -13.20 2.57
N ASN A 82 5.12 -13.15 2.95
CA ASN A 82 5.67 -14.15 3.85
C ASN A 82 5.40 -13.73 5.29
N ASP A 83 4.84 -14.65 6.08
CA ASP A 83 4.85 -14.53 7.54
C ASP A 83 6.28 -14.74 8.03
N ALA A 84 6.89 -13.70 8.57
CA ALA A 84 8.28 -13.74 9.03
C ALA A 84 8.51 -14.77 10.14
N HIS A 85 7.46 -15.17 10.88
CA HIS A 85 7.58 -16.15 11.96
C HIS A 85 7.47 -17.60 11.45
N THR A 86 6.51 -17.87 10.57
CA THR A 86 6.23 -19.25 10.11
C THR A 86 6.86 -19.59 8.76
N GLY A 87 7.35 -18.59 8.02
CA GLY A 87 7.83 -18.74 6.64
C GLY A 87 6.72 -19.03 5.62
N LYS A 88 5.46 -19.13 6.06
CA LYS A 88 4.32 -19.44 5.19
C LYS A 88 3.85 -18.21 4.42
N THR A 89 3.32 -18.43 3.22
CA THR A 89 2.62 -17.37 2.50
C THR A 89 1.26 -17.12 3.14
N VAL A 90 1.03 -15.87 3.53
CA VAL A 90 -0.25 -15.33 4.02
C VAL A 90 -0.75 -14.27 3.05
N TRP A 91 -2.05 -14.00 3.06
CA TRP A 91 -2.67 -13.06 2.12
C TRP A 91 -3.33 -11.92 2.88
N ALA A 92 -2.95 -10.69 2.59
CA ALA A 92 -3.67 -9.51 3.05
C ALA A 92 -4.78 -9.19 2.05
N GLU A 93 -6.01 -9.08 2.52
CA GLU A 93 -7.17 -8.70 1.74
C GLU A 93 -7.50 -7.23 1.95
N ILE A 94 -7.68 -6.49 0.86
CA ILE A 94 -7.95 -5.05 0.89
C ILE A 94 -8.80 -4.66 -0.31
N ASP A 95 -9.64 -3.62 -0.16
CA ASP A 95 -10.37 -3.06 -1.30
C ASP A 95 -9.36 -2.48 -2.30
N LEU A 96 -9.54 -2.77 -3.59
CA LEU A 96 -8.61 -2.28 -4.63
C LEU A 96 -8.50 -0.76 -4.61
N ALA A 97 -9.62 -0.05 -4.41
CA ALA A 97 -9.65 1.40 -4.29
C ALA A 97 -8.75 1.92 -3.16
N THR A 98 -8.83 1.27 -2.00
CA THR A 98 -8.01 1.59 -0.83
C THR A 98 -6.54 1.30 -1.11
N TRP A 99 -6.24 0.16 -1.73
CA TRP A 99 -4.87 -0.18 -2.11
C TRP A 99 -4.25 0.84 -3.07
N LEU A 100 -4.97 1.23 -4.13
CA LEU A 100 -4.52 2.27 -5.08
C LEU A 100 -4.19 3.58 -4.34
N ASN A 101 -5.05 4.01 -3.41
CA ASN A 101 -4.79 5.21 -2.61
C ASN A 101 -3.50 5.08 -1.79
N LEU A 102 -3.26 3.93 -1.15
CA LEU A 102 -2.03 3.69 -0.39
C LEU A 102 -0.78 3.77 -1.28
N ILE A 103 -0.83 3.16 -2.46
CA ILE A 103 0.27 3.19 -3.42
C ILE A 103 0.56 4.62 -3.89
N GLU A 104 -0.48 5.40 -4.18
CA GLU A 104 -0.34 6.81 -4.55
C GLU A 104 0.17 7.68 -3.39
N MET A 105 -0.11 7.32 -2.13
CA MET A 105 0.50 7.95 -0.96
C MET A 105 1.99 7.60 -0.78
N GLY A 106 2.54 6.66 -1.55
CA GLY A 106 3.94 6.22 -1.48
C GLY A 106 4.14 4.93 -0.69
N ALA A 107 3.08 4.17 -0.38
CA ALA A 107 3.17 2.85 0.25
C ALA A 107 3.53 1.73 -0.76
N ASP A 108 4.44 2.02 -1.70
CA ASP A 108 4.79 1.18 -2.84
C ASP A 108 5.94 0.19 -2.56
N GLY A 109 6.35 0.06 -1.30
CA GLY A 109 7.26 -0.99 -0.85
C GLY A 109 6.61 -2.38 -0.85
N ALA A 110 7.44 -3.40 -0.62
CA ALA A 110 6.92 -4.74 -0.33
C ALA A 110 6.19 -4.73 1.02
N TRP A 111 5.05 -5.40 1.08
CA TRP A 111 4.29 -5.63 2.29
C TRP A 111 4.75 -6.94 2.94
N PHE A 112 4.75 -6.96 4.26
CA PHE A 112 5.20 -8.11 5.03
C PHE A 112 4.43 -8.20 6.34
N TYR A 113 4.26 -9.42 6.82
CA TYR A 113 3.52 -9.69 8.04
C TYR A 113 4.52 -9.93 9.18
N THR A 114 4.46 -9.09 10.21
CA THR A 114 5.38 -9.16 11.36
C THR A 114 4.66 -9.25 12.67
N HIS A 115 5.21 -10.04 13.58
CA HIS A 115 4.78 -10.11 14.97
C HIS A 115 5.62 -9.16 15.82
N LYS A 116 5.00 -8.48 16.77
CA LYS A 116 5.73 -7.57 17.68
C LYS A 116 6.64 -8.36 18.63
N HIS A 117 6.22 -9.57 19.00
CA HIS A 117 7.00 -10.53 19.77
C HIS A 117 6.85 -11.92 19.14
N PRO A 118 7.89 -12.78 19.20
CA PRO A 118 7.83 -14.15 18.67
C PRO A 118 6.69 -14.99 19.24
N GLU A 119 6.25 -14.69 20.47
CA GLU A 119 5.20 -15.43 21.18
C GLU A 119 3.79 -14.85 20.97
N GLN A 120 3.66 -13.68 20.33
CA GLN A 120 2.36 -13.08 20.07
C GLN A 120 1.69 -13.72 18.86
N ARG A 121 0.46 -14.20 19.06
CA ARG A 121 -0.38 -14.78 17.98
C ARG A 121 -0.82 -13.76 16.92
N ALA A 122 -0.81 -12.46 17.23
CA ALA A 122 -1.33 -11.42 16.34
C ALA A 122 -0.19 -10.57 15.77
N GLY A 123 0.10 -10.76 14.48
CA GLY A 123 0.99 -9.92 13.72
C GLY A 123 0.30 -8.67 13.18
N GLN A 124 1.05 -7.90 12.40
CA GLN A 124 0.59 -6.71 11.70
C GLN A 124 1.14 -6.72 10.28
N VAL A 125 0.29 -6.30 9.34
CA VAL A 125 0.73 -6.02 7.98
C VAL A 125 1.45 -4.67 7.98
N ARG A 126 2.70 -4.69 7.52
CA ARG A 126 3.54 -3.51 7.42
C ARG A 126 4.07 -3.40 6.00
N THR A 127 4.35 -2.17 5.61
CA THR A 127 5.06 -1.86 4.39
C THR A 127 6.30 -1.05 4.74
N ASN A 128 7.31 -1.19 3.92
CA ASN A 128 8.37 -0.19 3.91
C ASN A 128 7.82 1.04 3.20
N ALA A 129 7.99 2.21 3.83
CA ALA A 129 7.99 3.46 3.08
C ALA A 129 9.14 3.42 2.04
N PRO A 130 9.16 4.31 1.04
CA PRO A 130 10.24 4.36 0.06
C PRO A 130 11.61 4.24 0.74
N LEU A 131 12.48 3.39 0.18
CA LEU A 131 13.83 3.17 0.69
C LEU A 131 14.59 4.49 0.71
N ARG A 132 14.93 4.98 1.91
CA ARG A 132 15.85 6.12 2.08
C ARG A 132 17.29 5.66 1.82
N THR A 133 18.13 6.63 1.45
CA THR A 133 19.59 6.55 1.53
C THR A 133 20.13 6.48 2.97
N GLN A 134 19.27 6.63 4.00
CA GLN A 134 19.63 6.50 5.41
C GLN A 134 19.32 5.10 5.95
N THR A 135 20.25 4.57 6.75
CA THR A 135 20.39 3.19 7.23
C THR A 135 19.27 2.64 8.14
N THR A 136 18.16 3.37 8.34
CA THR A 136 17.01 2.89 9.14
C THR A 136 15.68 3.05 8.38
N ASN A 137 15.21 1.95 7.79
CA ASN A 137 13.85 1.86 7.26
C ASN A 137 12.84 1.92 8.41
N LYS A 138 11.97 2.93 8.42
CA LYS A 138 10.81 2.95 9.32
C LYS A 138 9.66 2.19 8.67
N ASN A 139 9.41 0.99 9.17
CA ASN A 139 8.29 0.16 8.74
C ASN A 139 6.97 0.78 9.21
N VAL A 140 6.01 0.94 8.31
CA VAL A 140 4.72 1.56 8.61
C VAL A 140 3.62 0.50 8.60
N THR A 141 2.76 0.49 9.62
CA THR A 141 1.62 -0.43 9.68
C THR A 141 0.55 -0.02 8.67
N VAL A 142 0.14 -0.93 7.80
CA VAL A 142 -0.82 -0.64 6.71
C VAL A 142 -2.18 -0.23 7.26
N ALA A 143 -2.69 -0.92 8.28
CA ALA A 143 -3.95 -0.56 8.94
C ALA A 143 -3.97 0.91 9.40
N ARG A 144 -2.84 1.45 9.86
CA ARG A 144 -2.74 2.86 10.27
C ARG A 144 -2.84 3.81 9.08
N LEU A 145 -2.35 3.42 7.91
CA LEU A 145 -2.43 4.23 6.70
C LEU A 145 -3.87 4.31 6.20
N ILE A 146 -4.59 3.19 6.25
CA ILE A 146 -6.00 3.10 5.81
C ILE A 146 -6.87 4.10 6.59
N VAL A 147 -6.71 4.17 7.91
CA VAL A 147 -7.51 5.06 8.77
C VAL A 147 -6.81 6.38 9.10
N ASN A 148 -5.72 6.70 8.40
CA ASN A 148 -4.94 7.93 8.58
C ASN A 148 -4.58 8.23 10.07
N ALA A 149 -4.10 7.21 10.78
CA ALA A 149 -3.84 7.30 12.21
C ALA A 149 -2.67 8.24 12.54
N LYS A 150 -2.97 9.28 13.33
CA LYS A 150 -2.00 10.23 13.89
C LYS A 150 -1.11 9.57 14.95
N ALA A 151 -0.07 10.29 15.38
CA ALA A 151 0.71 9.89 16.55
C ALA A 151 -0.23 9.62 17.75
N GLY A 152 0.10 8.65 18.61
CA GLY A 152 -0.74 8.28 19.76
C GLY A 152 -1.99 7.45 19.45
N GLN A 153 -2.57 7.54 18.25
CA GLN A 153 -3.74 6.73 17.86
C GLN A 153 -3.35 5.29 17.51
N GLN A 154 -4.26 4.33 17.62
CA GLN A 154 -4.06 2.94 17.17
C GLN A 154 -5.05 2.58 16.07
N ALA A 155 -4.64 1.74 15.13
CA ALA A 155 -5.56 1.09 14.19
C ALA A 155 -5.86 -0.34 14.69
N ARG A 156 -7.11 -0.76 14.60
CA ARG A 156 -7.62 -2.07 15.02
C ARG A 156 -8.47 -2.66 13.90
N THR A 157 -8.65 -3.98 13.93
CA THR A 157 -9.59 -4.67 13.06
C THR A 157 -10.79 -5.17 13.86
N VAL A 158 -12.00 -5.08 13.30
CA VAL A 158 -13.25 -5.49 13.97
C VAL A 158 -13.26 -7.00 14.21
N ASP A 159 -12.90 -7.77 13.17
CA ASP A 159 -12.82 -9.23 13.20
C ASP A 159 -11.58 -9.79 13.92
N ARG A 160 -10.70 -8.91 14.43
CA ARG A 160 -9.40 -9.26 15.03
C ARG A 160 -8.42 -9.98 14.09
N ASN A 161 -8.71 -10.03 12.79
CA ASN A 161 -7.82 -10.57 11.78
C ASN A 161 -6.96 -9.43 11.18
N PRO A 162 -5.65 -9.37 11.45
CA PRO A 162 -4.79 -8.30 10.94
C PRO A 162 -4.52 -8.39 9.43
N LEU A 163 -4.91 -9.49 8.77
CA LEU A 163 -4.81 -9.67 7.33
C LEU A 163 -6.05 -9.16 6.57
N ASN A 164 -7.17 -8.96 7.27
CA ASN A 164 -8.36 -8.34 6.69
C ASN A 164 -8.25 -6.82 6.84
N LEU A 165 -7.82 -6.16 5.77
CA LEU A 165 -7.57 -4.73 5.70
C LEU A 165 -8.65 -3.98 4.91
N ARG A 166 -9.85 -4.56 4.78
CA ARG A 166 -11.01 -3.90 4.18
C ARG A 166 -11.32 -2.61 4.93
N ALA A 167 -11.70 -1.55 4.22
CA ALA A 167 -11.94 -0.25 4.83
C ALA A 167 -13.01 -0.31 5.94
N GLY A 168 -14.05 -1.14 5.76
CA GLY A 168 -15.08 -1.38 6.78
C GLY A 168 -14.63 -2.20 8.00
N ASN A 169 -13.50 -2.91 7.90
CA ASN A 169 -12.96 -3.73 9.00
C ASN A 169 -11.92 -2.97 9.85
N VAL A 170 -11.29 -1.91 9.33
CA VAL A 170 -10.22 -1.18 10.02
C VAL A 170 -10.77 0.10 10.67
N PHE A 171 -10.49 0.32 11.95
CA PHE A 171 -10.93 1.50 12.68
C PHE A 171 -9.86 2.09 13.61
N LEU A 172 -10.04 3.37 13.97
CA LEU A 172 -9.20 4.05 14.97
C LEU A 172 -9.65 3.72 16.39
N SER A 173 -8.68 3.43 17.25
CA SER A 173 -8.85 3.26 18.68
C SER A 173 -7.91 4.21 19.43
N GLY A 174 -8.47 4.99 20.35
CA GLY A 174 -7.76 5.99 21.17
C GLY A 174 -8.29 7.41 20.95
N ASN A 175 -8.23 8.24 22.00
CA ASN A 175 -8.77 9.60 21.97
C ASN A 175 -7.78 10.56 21.25
N PRO A 176 -8.19 11.26 20.18
CA PRO A 176 -7.35 12.23 19.47
C PRO A 176 -6.82 13.36 20.36
N GLU A 177 -7.58 13.79 21.38
CA GLU A 177 -7.20 14.93 22.24
C GLU A 177 -6.06 14.61 23.21
N THR A 178 -5.90 13.33 23.59
CA THR A 178 -4.80 12.90 24.48
C THR A 178 -3.52 12.49 23.73
N ALA A 179 -3.54 12.56 22.40
CA ALA A 179 -2.43 12.16 21.55
C ALA A 179 -1.31 13.20 21.47
N GLU A 180 -1.63 14.47 21.73
CA GLU A 180 -0.67 15.53 22.01
C GLU A 180 -0.18 15.38 23.46
N GLY A 181 0.81 14.50 23.68
CA GLY A 181 1.57 14.49 24.94
C GLY A 181 1.75 13.14 25.62
N ARG A 182 0.97 12.09 25.31
CA ARG A 182 1.24 10.73 25.86
C ARG A 182 2.22 9.95 24.99
N VAL A 183 3.49 10.13 25.32
CA VAL A 183 4.66 9.38 24.83
C VAL A 183 4.53 7.91 25.24
N GLY A 184 3.83 7.09 24.45
CA GLY A 184 3.74 5.66 24.81
C GLY A 184 3.34 4.66 23.73
N ARG A 185 2.59 5.02 22.67
CA ARG A 185 1.95 3.97 21.85
C ARG A 185 2.12 4.03 20.34
N ALA A 186 2.36 5.20 19.74
CA ALA A 186 2.86 5.31 18.37
C ALA A 186 3.53 6.67 18.17
N LYS A 187 4.83 6.68 17.85
CA LYS A 187 5.66 7.89 17.82
C LYS A 187 5.57 8.70 16.51
N THR A 188 4.78 8.27 15.52
CA THR A 188 4.84 8.84 14.16
C THR A 188 3.48 8.83 13.47
N ASP A 189 3.10 9.97 12.92
CA ASP A 189 2.02 10.09 11.94
C ASP A 189 2.44 9.36 10.65
N SER A 190 1.74 8.27 10.35
CA SER A 190 2.12 7.33 9.29
C SER A 190 1.88 7.91 7.90
N ALA A 191 0.82 8.69 7.72
CA ALA A 191 0.48 9.29 6.43
C ALA A 191 1.33 10.53 6.16
N ALA A 192 1.56 11.38 7.17
CA ALA A 192 2.49 12.51 7.04
C ALA A 192 3.92 12.04 6.73
N PHE A 193 4.35 10.94 7.37
CA PHE A 193 5.64 10.34 7.09
C PHE A 193 5.77 9.89 5.62
N LEU A 194 4.78 9.19 5.07
CA LEU A 194 4.80 8.77 3.67
C LEU A 194 4.78 9.94 2.69
N ARG A 195 3.94 10.96 2.92
CA ARG A 195 3.90 12.16 2.08
C ARG A 195 5.27 12.85 2.00
N GLY A 196 5.98 12.96 3.12
CA GLY A 196 7.34 13.49 3.14
C GLY A 196 8.34 12.67 2.33
N GLN A 197 8.22 11.34 2.30
CA GLN A 197 9.08 10.47 1.48
C GLN A 197 8.76 10.59 -0.01
N THR A 198 7.48 10.69 -0.36
CA THR A 198 7.05 10.87 -1.76
C THR A 198 7.59 12.17 -2.33
N ALA A 199 7.52 13.27 -1.57
CA ALA A 199 8.10 14.55 -1.97
C ALA A 199 9.63 14.45 -2.19
N LEU A 200 10.36 13.80 -1.27
CA LEU A 200 11.81 13.58 -1.42
C LEU A 200 12.14 12.72 -2.66
N ARG A 201 11.33 11.73 -2.98
CA ARG A 201 11.55 10.91 -4.18
C ARG A 201 11.39 11.72 -5.46
N GLN A 202 10.37 12.57 -5.53
CA GLN A 202 10.14 13.43 -6.69
C GLN A 202 11.31 14.38 -6.93
N THR A 203 11.96 14.88 -5.88
CA THR A 203 13.16 15.72 -6.04
C THR A 203 14.37 14.91 -6.53
N LEU A 204 14.53 13.66 -6.09
CA LEU A 204 15.64 12.79 -6.48
C LEU A 204 15.51 12.18 -7.89
N ALA A 205 14.28 11.91 -8.36
CA ALA A 205 14.03 11.31 -9.67
C ALA A 205 14.11 12.33 -10.83
N GLY A 206 14.29 13.62 -10.55
CA GLY A 206 14.14 14.69 -11.52
C GLY A 206 12.66 14.93 -11.88
N ARG A 207 12.35 16.15 -12.35
CA ARG A 207 10.99 16.64 -12.67
C ARG A 207 10.22 15.87 -13.77
N GLY A 208 10.72 14.72 -14.23
CA GLY A 208 10.21 13.96 -15.39
C GLY A 208 9.08 12.97 -15.10
N LEU A 209 8.64 12.81 -13.84
CA LEU A 209 7.46 12.03 -13.46
C LEU A 209 6.28 12.93 -13.04
N GLY A 210 6.28 14.19 -13.52
CA GLY A 210 5.46 15.29 -13.05
C GLY A 210 3.95 15.03 -13.07
N PHE A 211 3.32 15.25 -11.92
CA PHE A 211 1.92 15.63 -11.81
C PHE A 211 1.80 17.04 -12.37
N ALA A 212 0.99 17.24 -13.40
CA ALA A 212 0.60 18.57 -13.82
C ALA A 212 -0.27 19.19 -12.72
N ASN A 213 0.31 20.10 -11.93
CA ASN A 213 -0.46 21.18 -11.36
C ASN A 213 -0.46 22.29 -12.42
N ASP A 214 -1.31 22.15 -13.42
CA ASP A 214 -1.72 23.29 -14.24
C ASP A 214 -2.93 23.92 -13.57
N GLU A 215 -2.67 24.80 -12.60
CA GLU A 215 -3.55 25.93 -12.29
C GLU A 215 -2.70 27.06 -11.70
N ALA A 216 -2.28 27.97 -12.59
CA ALA A 216 -2.18 29.40 -12.32
C ALA A 216 -2.16 30.13 -13.67
N GLN A 217 -3.34 30.58 -14.10
CA GLN A 217 -3.47 31.82 -14.85
C GLN A 217 -3.13 32.99 -13.93
#